data_AF-A0A1Y3QI46-F1
#
_entry.id   AF-A0A1Y3QI46-F1
#
_cell.length_a   1.000
_cell.length_b   1.000
_cell.length_c   1.000
_cell.angle_alpha   90.00
_cell.angle_beta   90.00
_cell.angle_gamma   90.00
#
_symmetry.space_group_name_H-M   'P 1'
#
loop_
_entity.id
_entity.type
_entity.pdbx_description
1 polymer ?
#
loop_
_entity_poly.entity_id
_entity_poly.type
_entity_poly.pdbx_seq_one_letter_code
_entity_poly.pdbx_strand_id
1 'polypeptide(L)'
;MAILTDPPEWRVPGPKPPPAIIEDLGWEVGSHPPAPWFNWFFHRVFESLLELEAATLARVINESGVPGMMAGPENERPAPSPETAGRLYIATDTRRIYRDRGTTWDRIGVATWDDLENKPSQFPPGPHASSHAIGGADELTPADIGAETPAGAQAKADAALAAARAYAVSKSGDTMQGDLAMASHAVTFGGRFRLVYNSTLNTLDIEVIT
;
A
#
# COMPACT_ATOMS: atom_id res chain seq x y z
N MET A 1 -41.41 -0.19 -23.99
CA MET A 1 -42.28 0.05 -25.15
C MET A 1 -43.11 -1.21 -25.33
N ALA A 2 -44.43 -1.12 -25.21
CA ALA A 2 -45.30 -2.29 -25.45
C ALA A 2 -45.24 -2.65 -26.94
N ILE A 3 -45.10 -3.95 -27.26
CA ILE A 3 -45.02 -4.41 -28.65
C ILE A 3 -46.38 -4.26 -29.35
N LEU A 4 -47.48 -4.31 -28.59
CA LEU A 4 -48.82 -3.92 -29.01
C LEU A 4 -49.52 -3.17 -27.86
N THR A 5 -50.10 -2.01 -28.16
CA THR A 5 -50.90 -1.22 -27.20
C THR A 5 -52.30 -1.79 -26.97
N ASP A 6 -52.76 -2.72 -27.81
CA ASP A 6 -54.05 -3.41 -27.73
C ASP A 6 -54.01 -4.73 -28.52
N PRO A 7 -53.46 -5.82 -27.97
CA PRO A 7 -53.37 -7.08 -28.68
C PRO A 7 -54.76 -7.73 -28.83
N PRO A 8 -55.05 -8.42 -29.95
CA PRO A 8 -56.29 -9.16 -30.11
C PRO A 8 -56.48 -10.16 -28.96
N GLU A 9 -57.55 -10.02 -28.18
CA GLU A 9 -57.85 -10.96 -27.10
C GLU A 9 -58.72 -12.12 -27.58
N TRP A 10 -58.12 -13.30 -27.71
CA TRP A 10 -58.84 -14.53 -28.00
C TRP A 10 -58.80 -15.47 -26.80
N ARG A 11 -59.82 -15.40 -25.93
CA ARG A 11 -59.82 -16.13 -24.65
C ARG A 11 -60.35 -17.57 -24.74
N VAL A 12 -60.93 -17.95 -25.88
CA VAL A 12 -61.50 -19.30 -26.06
C VAL A 12 -60.41 -20.26 -26.56
N PRO A 13 -59.97 -21.26 -25.76
CA PRO A 13 -58.77 -22.02 -26.10
C PRO A 13 -58.91 -22.95 -27.30
N GLY A 14 -60.09 -23.54 -27.54
CA GLY A 14 -60.30 -24.51 -28.62
C GLY A 14 -59.47 -25.80 -28.52
N PRO A 15 -59.87 -26.89 -29.21
CA PRO A 15 -59.05 -28.10 -29.32
C PRO A 15 -57.97 -27.94 -30.40
N LYS A 16 -56.75 -28.41 -30.10
CA LYS A 16 -55.65 -28.52 -31.08
C LYS A 16 -56.07 -29.43 -32.25
N PRO A 17 -55.85 -29.02 -33.52
CA PRO A 17 -56.12 -29.90 -34.66
C PRO A 17 -55.25 -31.17 -34.64
N PRO A 18 -55.68 -32.26 -35.33
CA PRO A 18 -54.90 -33.50 -35.40
C PRO A 18 -53.50 -33.30 -35.99
N PRO A 19 -52.47 -34.03 -35.51
CA PRO A 19 -51.08 -33.90 -35.96
C PRO A 19 -50.90 -33.93 -37.49
N ALA A 20 -51.59 -34.83 -38.19
CA ALA A 20 -51.52 -34.93 -39.65
C ALA A 20 -51.81 -33.61 -40.39
N ILE A 21 -52.64 -32.74 -39.82
CA ILE A 21 -52.98 -31.44 -40.41
C ILE A 21 -51.94 -30.36 -40.08
N ILE A 22 -51.43 -30.33 -38.84
CA ILE A 22 -50.58 -29.24 -38.35
C ILE A 22 -49.08 -29.52 -38.47
N GLU A 23 -48.67 -30.78 -38.57
CA GLU A 23 -47.26 -31.20 -38.57
C GLU A 23 -46.82 -31.71 -39.96
N ASP A 24 -47.74 -32.28 -40.76
CA ASP A 24 -47.38 -32.99 -42.00
C ASP A 24 -47.93 -32.38 -43.30
N LEU A 25 -49.23 -32.04 -43.37
CA LEU A 25 -49.91 -31.76 -44.64
C LEU A 25 -50.39 -30.30 -44.83
N GLY A 26 -50.74 -29.60 -43.74
CA GLY A 26 -51.38 -28.28 -43.82
C GLY A 26 -52.85 -28.32 -44.25
N TRP A 27 -53.45 -27.15 -44.51
CA TRP A 27 -54.80 -27.07 -45.07
C TRP A 27 -54.79 -27.36 -46.57
N GLU A 28 -55.41 -28.47 -46.99
CA GLU A 28 -55.55 -28.80 -48.40
C GLU A 28 -56.69 -28.00 -49.07
N VAL A 29 -56.62 -27.84 -50.38
CA VAL A 29 -57.68 -27.17 -51.17
C VAL A 29 -59.00 -27.92 -50.99
N GLY A 30 -60.06 -27.22 -50.57
CA GLY A 30 -61.37 -27.81 -50.28
C GLY A 30 -61.55 -28.30 -48.84
N SER A 31 -60.54 -28.14 -47.98
CA SER A 31 -60.66 -28.41 -46.54
C SER A 31 -61.65 -27.45 -45.87
N HIS A 32 -62.54 -28.01 -45.05
CA HIS A 32 -63.50 -27.24 -44.24
C HIS A 32 -63.20 -27.46 -42.74
N PRO A 33 -62.19 -26.76 -42.18
CA PRO A 33 -61.84 -26.89 -40.78
C PRO A 33 -63.01 -26.50 -39.84
N PRO A 34 -63.28 -27.30 -38.79
CA PRO A 34 -64.19 -26.90 -37.73
C PRO A 34 -63.79 -25.59 -37.07
N ALA A 35 -64.78 -24.74 -36.76
CA ALA A 35 -64.58 -23.48 -36.04
C ALA A 35 -63.73 -23.60 -34.74
N PRO A 36 -63.86 -24.67 -33.93
CA PRO A 36 -63.02 -24.83 -32.74
C PRO A 36 -61.51 -24.90 -33.00
N TRP A 37 -61.08 -25.32 -34.19
CA TRP A 37 -59.65 -25.33 -34.55
C TRP A 37 -59.10 -23.92 -34.76
N PHE A 38 -59.92 -23.02 -35.30
CA PHE A 38 -59.56 -21.61 -35.38
C PHE A 38 -59.47 -20.97 -33.99
N ASN A 39 -60.34 -21.37 -33.05
CA ASN A 39 -60.22 -20.92 -31.65
C ASN A 39 -58.84 -21.29 -31.07
N TRP A 40 -58.36 -22.51 -31.34
CA TRP A 40 -57.02 -22.93 -30.92
C TRP A 40 -55.91 -22.11 -31.54
N PHE A 41 -55.96 -21.91 -32.85
CA PHE A 41 -54.92 -21.13 -33.53
C PHE A 41 -54.86 -19.69 -32.99
N PHE A 42 -56.00 -19.00 -32.92
CA PHE A 42 -56.05 -17.61 -32.45
C PHE A 42 -55.66 -17.48 -30.97
N HIS A 43 -56.09 -18.41 -30.10
CA HIS A 43 -55.70 -18.40 -28.71
C HIS A 43 -54.19 -18.60 -28.54
N ARG A 44 -53.57 -19.53 -29.28
CA ARG A 44 -52.13 -19.77 -29.21
C ARG A 44 -51.31 -18.58 -29.71
N VAL A 45 -51.77 -17.92 -30.77
CA VAL A 45 -51.14 -16.68 -31.25
C VAL A 45 -51.20 -15.59 -30.18
N PHE A 46 -52.36 -15.39 -29.54
CA PHE A 46 -52.51 -14.45 -28.43
C PHE A 46 -51.59 -14.76 -27.25
N GLU A 47 -51.53 -16.02 -26.79
CA GLU A 47 -50.64 -16.43 -25.70
C GLU A 47 -49.16 -16.21 -26.04
N SER A 48 -48.73 -16.52 -27.27
CA SER A 48 -47.35 -16.29 -27.70
C SER A 48 -46.99 -14.80 -27.75
N LEU A 49 -47.94 -13.92 -28.05
CA LEU A 49 -47.72 -12.47 -27.99
C LEU A 49 -47.56 -11.98 -26.54
N LEU A 50 -48.36 -12.49 -25.61
CA LEU A 50 -48.19 -12.20 -24.17
C LEU A 50 -46.86 -12.72 -23.64
N GLU A 51 -46.44 -13.92 -24.05
CA GLU A 51 -45.14 -14.48 -23.69
C GLU A 51 -43.99 -13.63 -24.23
N LEU A 52 -44.10 -13.15 -25.48
CA LEU A 52 -43.10 -12.25 -26.07
C LEU A 52 -43.04 -10.90 -25.33
N GLU A 53 -44.18 -10.33 -24.95
CA GLU A 53 -44.22 -9.13 -24.11
C GLU A 53 -43.50 -9.38 -22.77
N ALA A 54 -43.81 -10.47 -22.07
CA ALA A 54 -43.17 -10.83 -20.82
C ALA A 54 -41.66 -11.11 -20.97
N ALA A 55 -41.26 -11.81 -22.03
CA ALA A 55 -39.86 -12.15 -22.30
C ALA A 55 -39.02 -10.94 -22.73
N THR A 56 -39.62 -9.97 -23.43
CA THR A 56 -38.93 -8.72 -23.79
C THR A 56 -38.82 -7.76 -22.61
N LEU A 57 -39.76 -7.79 -21.67
CA LEU A 57 -39.60 -7.17 -20.35
C LEU A 57 -38.45 -7.82 -19.55
N ALA A 58 -38.19 -9.12 -19.74
CA ALA A 58 -37.17 -9.85 -19.01
C ALA A 58 -35.74 -9.77 -19.60
N ARG A 59 -35.54 -9.40 -20.87
CA ARG A 59 -34.21 -9.53 -21.53
C ARG A 59 -33.26 -8.33 -21.47
N VAL A 60 -33.57 -7.27 -20.74
CA VAL A 60 -32.58 -6.33 -20.17
C VAL A 60 -33.15 -5.78 -18.85
N ILE A 61 -33.17 -6.59 -17.80
CA ILE A 61 -33.53 -6.10 -16.45
C ILE A 61 -32.30 -5.43 -15.86
N ASN A 62 -32.24 -4.10 -15.98
CA ASN A 62 -31.52 -3.23 -15.05
C ASN A 62 -32.52 -2.95 -13.93
N GLU A 63 -32.23 -3.31 -12.67
CA GLU A 63 -33.10 -3.00 -11.51
C GLU A 63 -33.34 -1.48 -11.29
N SER A 64 -32.93 -0.61 -12.23
CA SER A 64 -33.18 0.84 -12.23
C SER A 64 -33.20 1.49 -13.64
N GLY A 65 -33.43 0.74 -14.72
CA GLY A 65 -33.60 1.30 -16.07
C GLY A 65 -32.30 1.63 -16.83
N VAL A 66 -32.16 1.08 -18.04
CA VAL A 66 -31.16 1.40 -19.09
C VAL A 66 -29.65 1.28 -18.74
N PRO A 67 -28.98 0.16 -19.10
CA PRO A 67 -27.54 0.17 -19.35
C PRO A 67 -27.28 0.91 -20.66
N GLY A 68 -27.29 2.24 -20.60
CA GLY A 68 -26.93 3.10 -21.73
C GLY A 68 -25.47 3.46 -21.61
N MET A 69 -24.68 3.25 -22.66
CA MET A 69 -23.31 3.78 -22.73
C MET A 69 -23.27 4.95 -23.72
N MET A 70 -22.72 6.07 -23.27
CA MET A 70 -22.54 7.29 -24.05
C MET A 70 -21.07 7.67 -24.04
N ALA A 71 -20.59 8.36 -25.07
CA ALA A 71 -19.22 8.85 -25.13
C ALA A 71 -19.17 10.21 -25.82
N GLY A 72 -18.22 11.05 -25.41
CA GLY A 72 -18.01 12.39 -25.96
C GLY A 72 -17.12 13.24 -25.05
N PRO A 73 -16.96 14.54 -25.36
CA PRO A 73 -16.29 15.50 -24.48
C PRO A 73 -16.99 15.63 -23.13
N GLU A 74 -16.24 15.73 -22.02
CA GLU A 74 -16.81 15.73 -20.67
C GLU A 74 -17.85 16.85 -20.44
N ASN A 75 -17.62 18.02 -21.03
CA ASN A 75 -18.52 19.18 -20.93
C ASN A 75 -19.83 19.01 -21.73
N GLU A 76 -19.89 18.06 -22.65
CA GLU A 76 -21.08 17.72 -23.43
C GLU A 76 -21.89 16.57 -22.79
N ARG A 77 -21.43 16.04 -21.65
CA ARG A 77 -22.16 15.01 -20.92
C ARG A 77 -23.56 15.53 -20.55
N PRO A 78 -24.64 14.79 -20.87
CA PRO A 78 -26.00 15.22 -20.53
C PRO A 78 -26.21 15.39 -19.03
N ALA A 79 -27.18 16.23 -18.66
CA ALA A 79 -27.63 16.33 -17.28
C ALA A 79 -28.10 14.95 -16.76
N PRO A 80 -27.81 14.60 -15.50
CA PRO A 80 -28.38 13.41 -14.87
C PRO A 80 -29.90 13.60 -14.70
N SER A 81 -30.67 12.52 -14.86
CA SER A 81 -32.12 12.52 -14.67
C SER A 81 -32.56 11.21 -14.03
N PRO A 82 -33.51 11.22 -13.05
CA PRO A 82 -33.98 9.99 -12.42
C PRO A 82 -34.58 9.00 -13.43
N GLU A 83 -35.12 9.49 -14.54
CA GLU A 83 -35.67 8.69 -15.63
C GLU A 83 -34.59 7.98 -16.47
N THR A 84 -33.35 8.45 -16.38
CA THR A 84 -32.18 7.93 -17.12
C THR A 84 -31.05 7.50 -16.19
N ALA A 85 -31.35 7.24 -14.91
CA ALA A 85 -30.38 6.76 -13.95
C ALA A 85 -29.73 5.45 -14.45
N GLY A 86 -28.48 5.18 -14.09
CA GLY A 86 -27.78 3.95 -14.48
C GLY A 86 -26.98 4.01 -15.79
N ARG A 87 -27.05 5.12 -16.54
CA ARG A 87 -26.17 5.36 -17.70
C ARG A 87 -24.69 5.36 -17.30
N LEU A 88 -23.84 4.89 -18.21
CA LEU A 88 -22.40 5.07 -18.18
C LEU A 88 -21.98 6.09 -19.23
N TYR A 89 -21.09 7.01 -18.86
CA TYR A 89 -20.52 8.00 -19.77
C TYR A 89 -19.00 7.88 -19.81
N ILE A 90 -18.44 7.76 -21.01
CA ILE A 90 -17.00 7.73 -21.26
C ILE A 90 -16.60 9.10 -21.81
N ALA A 91 -15.91 9.89 -20.99
CA ALA A 91 -15.34 11.15 -21.45
C ALA A 91 -14.09 10.89 -22.28
N THR A 92 -14.12 11.20 -23.58
CA THR A 92 -13.05 10.84 -24.52
C THR A 92 -11.86 11.79 -24.48
N ASP A 93 -12.10 13.03 -24.06
CA ASP A 93 -11.12 14.11 -23.90
C ASP A 93 -10.35 13.99 -22.58
N THR A 94 -11.05 13.79 -21.46
CA THR A 94 -10.45 13.67 -20.12
C THR A 94 -10.12 12.23 -19.75
N ARG A 95 -10.57 11.25 -20.55
CA ARG A 95 -10.38 9.80 -20.35
C ARG A 95 -10.98 9.26 -19.05
N ARG A 96 -12.00 9.95 -18.51
CA ARG A 96 -12.71 9.55 -17.28
C ARG A 96 -13.97 8.75 -17.61
N ILE A 97 -14.43 7.96 -16.64
CA ILE A 97 -15.69 7.21 -16.75
C ILE A 97 -16.62 7.66 -15.63
N TYR A 98 -17.90 7.82 -15.95
CA TYR A 98 -18.92 8.27 -15.03
C TYR A 98 -20.15 7.37 -15.02
N ARG A 99 -20.86 7.33 -13.89
CA ARG A 99 -22.13 6.62 -13.70
C ARG A 99 -23.23 7.59 -13.28
N ASP A 100 -24.37 7.55 -13.95
CA ASP A 100 -25.53 8.37 -13.63
C ASP A 100 -26.27 7.80 -12.41
N ARG A 101 -26.47 8.61 -11.37
CA ARG A 101 -27.27 8.29 -10.18
C ARG A 101 -28.71 8.83 -10.24
N GLY A 102 -29.08 9.47 -11.34
CA GLY A 102 -30.38 10.11 -11.54
C GLY A 102 -30.42 11.58 -11.11
N THR A 103 -29.58 11.98 -10.16
CA THR A 103 -29.46 13.39 -9.72
C THR A 103 -28.04 13.94 -9.89
N THR A 104 -27.06 13.04 -9.93
CA THR A 104 -25.64 13.35 -10.08
C THR A 104 -24.96 12.36 -11.00
N TRP A 105 -23.82 12.75 -11.55
CA TRP A 105 -22.87 11.82 -12.16
C TRP A 105 -21.76 11.52 -11.16
N ASP A 106 -21.59 10.26 -10.81
CA ASP A 106 -20.44 9.81 -10.05
C ASP A 106 -19.27 9.53 -10.98
N ARG A 107 -18.08 10.01 -10.65
CA ARG A 107 -16.85 9.62 -11.34
C ARG A 107 -16.39 8.25 -10.82
N ILE A 108 -16.27 7.28 -11.72
CA ILE A 108 -15.87 5.90 -11.39
C ILE A 108 -14.58 5.47 -12.12
N GLY A 109 -14.17 6.22 -13.15
CA GLY A 109 -12.91 6.03 -13.86
C GLY A 109 -11.94 7.18 -13.56
N VAL A 110 -10.74 6.82 -13.13
CA VAL A 110 -9.63 7.74 -12.80
C VAL A 110 -8.65 7.74 -13.97
N ALA A 111 -8.35 8.92 -14.53
CA ALA A 111 -7.43 9.06 -15.66
C ALA A 111 -6.04 9.54 -15.23
N THR A 112 -5.97 10.32 -14.15
CA THR A 112 -4.76 10.95 -13.63
C THR A 112 -4.69 10.86 -12.11
N TRP A 113 -3.51 11.13 -11.54
CA TRP A 113 -3.34 11.22 -10.09
C TRP A 113 -4.27 12.26 -9.45
N ASP A 114 -4.54 13.36 -10.16
CA ASP A 114 -5.43 14.43 -9.68
C ASP A 114 -6.88 13.97 -9.55
N ASP A 115 -7.30 12.95 -10.30
CA ASP A 115 -8.66 12.40 -10.27
C ASP A 115 -8.93 11.46 -9.09
N LEU A 116 -7.89 11.04 -8.36
CA LEU A 116 -8.05 10.22 -7.17
C LEU A 116 -8.67 11.05 -6.03
N GLU A 117 -9.83 10.60 -5.57
CA GLU A 117 -10.48 11.09 -4.35
C GLU A 117 -9.81 10.50 -3.12
N ASN A 118 -9.86 11.23 -2.01
CA ASN A 118 -9.28 10.82 -0.73
C ASN A 118 -7.78 10.45 -0.79
N LYS A 119 -7.05 10.89 -1.83
CA LYS A 119 -5.59 10.81 -1.83
C LYS A 119 -5.05 11.72 -0.73
N PRO A 120 -4.04 11.29 0.05
CA PRO A 120 -3.40 12.16 1.01
C PRO A 120 -2.88 13.44 0.34
N SER A 121 -3.12 14.58 0.96
CA SER A 121 -2.73 15.90 0.44
C SER A 121 -1.28 16.29 0.77
N GLN A 122 -0.60 15.52 1.62
CA GLN A 122 0.81 15.71 1.97
C GLN A 122 1.66 14.59 1.38
N PHE A 123 2.20 14.83 0.18
CA PHE A 123 3.29 14.05 -0.43
C PHE A 123 4.48 14.86 -0.96
N PRO A 124 4.76 16.13 -0.60
CA PRO A 124 6.11 16.65 -0.81
C PRO A 124 7.05 15.97 0.20
N PRO A 125 8.19 15.37 -0.22
CA PRO A 125 9.28 15.16 0.71
C PRO A 125 9.69 16.53 1.25
N GLY A 126 9.20 16.86 2.44
CA GLY A 126 9.60 18.06 3.16
C GLY A 126 11.05 17.91 3.63
N PRO A 127 11.76 19.02 3.87
CA PRO A 127 12.98 18.99 4.66
C PRO A 127 12.67 18.35 6.02
N HIS A 128 13.15 17.13 6.24
CA HIS A 128 12.95 16.39 7.49
C HIS A 128 14.18 16.46 8.40
N ALA A 129 15.31 16.98 7.91
CA ALA A 129 16.52 17.11 8.73
C ALA A 129 16.29 17.96 9.98
N SER A 130 15.38 18.94 9.93
CA SER A 130 15.02 19.77 11.09
C SER A 130 14.14 19.06 12.11
N SER A 131 13.43 17.99 11.74
CA SER A 131 12.61 17.24 12.69
C SER A 131 13.50 16.46 13.66
N HIS A 132 14.64 15.96 13.18
CA HIS A 132 15.68 15.30 13.97
C HIS A 132 16.62 16.25 14.71
N ALA A 133 16.55 17.56 14.46
CA ALA A 133 17.39 18.53 15.15
C ALA A 133 16.99 18.67 16.63
N ILE A 134 17.90 19.22 17.44
CA ILE A 134 17.63 19.53 18.86
C ILE A 134 16.43 20.48 18.96
N GLY A 135 15.41 20.11 19.73
CA GLY A 135 14.12 20.82 19.84
C GLY A 135 13.13 20.54 18.71
N GLY A 136 13.43 19.60 17.81
CA GLY A 136 12.56 19.13 16.74
C GLY A 136 11.45 18.18 17.21
N ALA A 137 10.58 17.78 16.29
CA ALA A 137 9.42 16.94 16.60
C ALA A 137 9.77 15.48 16.90
N ASP A 138 10.84 14.96 16.30
CA ASP A 138 11.40 13.64 16.51
C ASP A 138 12.92 13.75 16.69
N GLU A 139 13.29 14.62 17.64
CA GLU A 139 14.66 14.88 18.06
C GLU A 139 15.41 13.57 18.35
N LEU A 140 16.58 13.40 17.74
CA LEU A 140 17.51 12.32 18.04
C LEU A 140 18.58 12.84 19.00
N THR A 141 18.51 12.40 20.25
CA THR A 141 19.50 12.75 21.27
C THR A 141 20.81 11.98 21.03
N PRO A 142 21.94 12.45 21.58
CA PRO A 142 23.18 11.69 21.56
C PRO A 142 23.03 10.26 22.12
N ALA A 143 22.13 10.03 23.07
CA ALA A 143 21.86 8.71 23.63
C ALA A 143 21.20 7.77 22.61
N ASP A 144 20.33 8.29 21.73
CA ASP A 144 19.58 7.48 20.74
C ASP A 144 20.50 6.86 19.68
N ILE A 145 21.65 7.49 19.41
CA ILE A 145 22.67 6.99 18.47
C ILE A 145 23.86 6.32 19.18
N GLY A 146 23.81 6.18 20.51
CA GLY A 146 24.91 5.63 21.30
C GLY A 146 26.18 6.48 21.26
N ALA A 147 26.05 7.80 21.12
CA ALA A 147 27.19 8.70 21.18
C ALA A 147 27.84 8.68 22.57
N GLU A 148 29.17 8.79 22.60
CA GLU A 148 29.92 8.83 23.85
C GLU A 148 29.56 10.07 24.68
N THR A 149 29.49 9.90 25.99
CA THR A 149 29.23 11.00 26.93
C THR A 149 30.52 11.75 27.25
N PRO A 150 30.46 13.05 27.59
CA PRO A 150 31.64 13.78 28.07
C PRO A 150 32.34 13.10 29.26
N ALA A 151 31.56 12.51 30.18
CA ALA A 151 32.09 11.79 31.33
C ALA A 151 32.79 10.47 30.93
N GLY A 152 32.21 9.70 30.02
CA GLY A 152 32.82 8.46 29.53
C GLY A 152 34.08 8.71 28.71
N ALA A 153 34.09 9.78 27.90
CA ALA A 153 35.31 10.25 27.22
C ALA A 153 36.40 10.65 28.22
N GLN A 154 36.06 11.37 29.30
CA GLN A 154 37.02 11.73 30.35
C GLN A 154 37.56 10.48 31.07
N ALA A 155 36.70 9.52 31.41
CA ALA A 155 37.13 8.27 32.06
C ALA A 155 38.11 7.49 31.18
N LYS A 156 37.89 7.44 29.85
CA LYS A 156 38.84 6.84 28.90
C LYS A 156 40.17 7.58 28.86
N ALA A 157 40.15 8.91 28.90
CA ALA A 157 41.36 9.73 28.95
C ALA A 157 42.15 9.50 30.26
N ASP A 158 41.47 9.44 31.40
CA ASP A 158 42.08 9.18 32.71
C ASP A 158 42.68 7.78 32.78
N ALA A 159 41.97 6.77 32.24
CA ALA A 159 42.48 5.41 32.12
C ALA A 159 43.75 5.35 31.25
N ALA A 160 43.77 6.06 30.13
CA ALA A 160 44.96 6.16 29.28
C ALA A 160 46.13 6.86 30.00
N LEU A 161 45.86 7.94 30.76
CA LEU A 161 46.87 8.62 31.57
C LEU A 161 47.45 7.70 32.65
N ALA A 162 46.59 6.95 33.35
CA ALA A 162 47.03 5.99 34.37
C ALA A 162 47.89 4.88 33.78
N ALA A 163 47.49 4.32 32.63
CA ALA A 163 48.29 3.33 31.91
C ALA A 163 49.66 3.89 31.48
N ALA A 164 49.69 5.13 30.97
CA ALA A 164 50.93 5.80 30.62
C ALA A 164 51.85 6.01 31.83
N ARG A 165 51.31 6.41 32.98
CA ARG A 165 52.07 6.56 34.24
C ARG A 165 52.59 5.23 34.78
N ALA A 166 51.87 4.13 34.60
CA ALA A 166 52.32 2.80 35.01
C ALA A 166 53.54 2.32 34.22
N TYR A 167 53.63 2.70 32.94
CA TYR A 167 54.78 2.36 32.09
C TYR A 167 55.92 3.39 32.20
N ALA A 168 55.62 4.64 32.54
CA ALA A 168 56.62 5.66 32.75
C ALA A 168 57.32 5.49 34.10
N VAL A 169 58.63 5.21 34.09
CA VAL A 169 59.48 5.34 35.29
C VAL A 169 59.31 6.76 35.83
N SER A 170 58.95 6.90 37.12
CA SER A 170 58.79 8.20 37.78
C SER A 170 60.09 9.02 37.65
N LYS A 171 60.15 9.93 36.68
CA LYS A 171 61.29 10.84 36.52
C LYS A 171 61.09 12.08 37.37
N SER A 172 61.30 11.92 38.67
CA SER A 172 61.62 13.03 39.57
C SER A 172 63.07 12.89 40.00
N GLY A 173 64.01 13.54 39.29
CA GLY A 173 65.41 13.67 39.72
C GLY A 173 66.21 12.37 39.82
N ASP A 174 66.03 11.42 38.91
CA ASP A 174 66.84 10.18 38.77
C ASP A 174 66.89 9.26 40.00
N THR A 175 65.85 9.22 40.84
CA THR A 175 65.74 8.21 41.91
C THR A 175 64.70 7.17 41.55
N MET A 176 65.11 5.91 41.33
CA MET A 176 64.21 4.77 41.23
C MET A 176 64.00 4.18 42.62
N GLN A 177 62.74 3.97 43.03
CA GLN A 177 62.39 3.37 44.32
C GLN A 177 61.54 2.12 44.05
N GLY A 178 62.00 0.94 44.52
CA GLY A 178 61.41 -0.38 44.24
C GLY A 178 62.45 -1.41 43.81
N ASP A 179 62.05 -2.68 43.67
CA ASP A 179 62.94 -3.75 43.21
C ASP A 179 63.31 -3.56 41.73
N LEU A 180 64.60 -3.39 41.44
CA LEU A 180 65.12 -3.32 40.08
C LEU A 180 65.45 -4.73 39.57
N ALA A 181 64.59 -5.30 38.74
CA ALA A 181 64.87 -6.55 38.05
C ALA A 181 65.70 -6.30 36.76
N MET A 182 67.00 -6.62 36.79
CA MET A 182 67.87 -6.52 35.60
C MET A 182 68.06 -7.89 34.96
N ALA A 183 67.39 -8.12 33.82
CA ALA A 183 67.31 -9.45 33.22
C ALA A 183 68.52 -9.89 32.37
N SER A 184 69.67 -9.19 32.40
CA SER A 184 70.93 -9.59 31.68
C SER A 184 72.02 -8.50 31.59
N HIS A 185 71.79 -7.28 32.09
CA HIS A 185 72.71 -6.15 31.85
C HIS A 185 73.49 -5.78 33.12
N ALA A 186 74.76 -5.40 32.96
CA ALA A 186 75.58 -4.93 34.07
C ALA A 186 75.25 -3.47 34.44
N VAL A 187 75.16 -3.18 35.74
CA VAL A 187 75.17 -1.79 36.22
C VAL A 187 76.61 -1.28 36.08
N THR A 188 76.82 -0.29 35.22
CA THR A 188 78.14 0.33 35.04
C THR A 188 78.22 1.57 35.92
N PHE A 189 79.05 1.51 36.95
CA PHE A 189 79.39 2.67 37.78
C PHE A 189 80.65 3.33 37.20
N GLY A 190 80.61 4.64 36.94
CA GLY A 190 81.80 5.39 36.54
C GLY A 190 82.73 5.61 37.72
N GLY A 191 84.01 5.26 37.59
CA GLY A 191 85.04 5.46 38.63
C GLY A 191 85.42 4.20 39.41
N ARG A 192 86.18 4.37 40.51
CA ARG A 192 86.52 3.28 41.44
C ARG A 192 85.48 3.25 42.56
N PHE A 193 84.99 2.06 42.87
CA PHE A 193 84.07 1.86 43.99
C PHE A 193 84.53 0.69 44.86
N ARG A 194 84.07 0.66 46.10
CA ARG A 194 84.20 -0.50 47.00
C ARG A 194 82.85 -0.90 47.56
N LEU A 195 82.74 -2.18 47.89
CA LEU A 195 81.65 -2.69 48.72
C LEU A 195 82.10 -2.63 50.18
N VAL A 196 81.29 -1.98 51.02
CA VAL A 196 81.53 -1.88 52.46
C VAL A 196 80.38 -2.55 53.18
N TYR A 197 80.70 -3.46 54.09
CA TYR A 197 79.69 -4.03 54.96
C TYR A 197 79.38 -3.05 56.09
N ASN A 198 78.14 -2.61 56.18
CA ASN A 198 77.62 -1.77 57.23
C ASN A 198 77.01 -2.65 58.33
N SER A 199 77.75 -2.85 59.41
CA SER A 199 77.32 -3.74 60.50
C SER A 199 76.17 -3.18 61.33
N THR A 200 75.92 -1.88 61.29
CA THR A 200 74.80 -1.25 61.99
C THR A 200 73.48 -1.51 61.28
N LEU A 201 73.50 -1.55 59.94
CA LEU A 201 72.32 -1.81 59.12
C LEU A 201 72.25 -3.26 58.60
N ASN A 202 73.33 -4.04 58.79
CA ASN A 202 73.52 -5.38 58.24
C ASN A 202 73.35 -5.41 56.70
N THR A 203 73.90 -4.40 56.02
CA THR A 203 73.83 -4.22 54.56
C THR A 203 75.22 -4.19 53.91
N LEU A 204 75.27 -4.42 52.60
CA LEU A 204 76.43 -4.14 51.77
C LEU A 204 76.18 -2.83 51.03
N ASP A 205 76.94 -1.80 51.37
CA ASP A 205 76.84 -0.46 50.80
C ASP A 205 77.90 -0.30 49.69
N ILE A 206 77.59 0.47 48.65
CA ILE A 206 78.55 0.83 47.59
C ILE A 206 79.08 2.23 47.90
N GLU A 207 80.38 2.36 48.11
CA GLU A 207 81.03 3.66 48.32
C GLU A 207 81.92 4.02 47.13
N VAL A 208 81.89 5.29 46.73
CA VAL A 208 82.82 5.83 45.73
C VAL A 208 84.19 6.01 46.37
N ILE A 209 85.22 5.46 45.73
CA ILE A 209 86.61 5.71 46.07
C ILE A 209 87.01 6.97 45.31
N THR A 210 87.23 8.06 46.04
CA THR A 210 87.82 9.29 45.51
C THR A 210 89.34 9.14 45.32
#